data_AF-A0ABC8RH13-F1
#
_entry.id   AF-A0ABC8RH13-F1
#
_cell.length_a   1.000
_cell.length_b   1.000
_cell.length_c   1.000
_cell.angle_alpha   90.00
_cell.angle_beta   90.00
_cell.angle_gamma   90.00
#
_symmetry.space_group_name_H-M   'P 1'
#
loop_
_entity.id
_entity.type
_entity.pdbx_description
1 polymer ?
#
loop_
_entity_poly.entity_id
_entity_poly.type
_entity_poly.pdbx_seq_one_letter_code
_entity_poly.pdbx_strand_id
1 'polypeptide(L)'
;MGAFIPYKPFYAANSKESLIAIDDFDGMPPEDALFAHPRLFRACVPPGMHRFRGNIWDYDSRPGVMKTLGYPLAMTDRIPEITEARNIELGLGLQLSFLHPSKYKFEHPRFCFERLEYVGQKIQDLVMAERLLMKHLDAPGRWLQEKHRRVLMNKFCGKYLREKNLHRCIIYSEEVQDAYEHNRRLRGPATTSVQQAIHGLSYTVYGKPDVRRLMFEVFDFEQIQPKAV
;
A
#
# COMPACT_ATOMS: atom_id res chain seq x y z
N MET A 1 -44.02 -23.73 -0.18
CA MET A 1 -43.44 -24.18 1.11
C MET A 1 -41.93 -24.18 0.95
N GLY A 2 -41.27 -23.13 1.45
CA GLY A 2 -39.82 -22.95 1.33
C GLY A 2 -39.08 -23.69 2.45
N ALA A 3 -38.06 -24.45 2.10
CA ALA A 3 -37.23 -25.16 3.06
C ALA A 3 -36.30 -24.19 3.79
N PHE A 4 -36.42 -24.15 5.12
CA PHE A 4 -35.59 -23.38 6.03
C PHE A 4 -34.29 -24.16 6.27
N ILE A 5 -33.15 -23.65 5.79
CA ILE A 5 -31.83 -24.22 6.09
C ILE A 5 -31.28 -23.49 7.33
N PRO A 6 -31.09 -24.14 8.49
CA PRO A 6 -30.58 -23.48 9.68
C PRO A 6 -29.08 -23.19 9.52
N TYR A 7 -28.71 -21.92 9.66
CA TYR A 7 -27.32 -21.48 9.80
C TYR A 7 -26.80 -21.96 11.17
N LYS A 8 -25.90 -22.95 11.19
CA LYS A 8 -25.15 -23.30 12.40
C LYS A 8 -23.97 -22.33 12.56
N PRO A 9 -23.79 -21.70 13.73
CA PRO A 9 -22.61 -20.90 14.01
C PRO A 9 -21.41 -21.84 14.22
N PHE A 10 -20.37 -21.69 13.40
CA PHE A 10 -19.10 -22.39 13.60
C PHE A 10 -18.35 -21.72 14.76
N TYR A 11 -18.41 -22.40 15.91
CA TYR A 11 -17.47 -22.40 17.04
C TYR A 11 -17.20 -21.08 17.79
N ALA A 12 -17.82 -20.99 18.97
CA ALA A 12 -17.11 -20.56 20.16
C ALA A 12 -16.13 -21.66 20.58
N ALA A 13 -14.83 -21.35 20.66
CA ALA A 13 -13.86 -22.13 21.42
C ALA A 13 -12.70 -21.23 21.86
N ASN A 14 -12.61 -21.06 23.19
CA ASN A 14 -11.43 -20.83 24.01
C ASN A 14 -10.61 -19.54 23.85
N SER A 15 -10.86 -18.65 24.81
CA SER A 15 -9.85 -17.87 25.51
C SER A 15 -8.61 -18.71 25.85
N LYS A 16 -7.55 -18.65 25.04
CA LYS A 16 -6.12 -18.92 25.34
C LYS A 16 -5.28 -18.95 24.04
N GLU A 17 -5.31 -17.89 23.24
CA GLU A 17 -4.30 -17.65 22.19
C GLU A 17 -3.70 -16.26 22.36
N SER A 18 -3.11 -16.07 23.54
CA SER A 18 -2.18 -15.01 23.84
C SER A 18 -0.98 -15.73 24.47
N LEU A 19 0.19 -15.64 23.83
CA LEU A 19 1.45 -16.36 24.11
C LEU A 19 1.61 -17.64 23.25
N ILE A 20 2.07 -17.47 22.01
CA ILE A 20 2.78 -18.54 21.28
C ILE A 20 4.22 -18.07 21.11
N ALA A 21 5.11 -19.02 21.35
CA ALA A 21 6.50 -18.86 21.74
C ALA A 21 7.38 -18.18 20.68
N ILE A 22 8.42 -17.53 21.17
CA ILE A 22 9.51 -16.90 20.42
C ILE A 22 10.48 -17.96 19.86
N ASP A 23 10.21 -19.25 20.08
CA ASP A 23 11.16 -20.35 19.90
C ASP A 23 11.19 -20.99 18.49
N ASP A 24 10.30 -20.59 17.56
CA ASP A 24 10.23 -21.19 16.21
C ASP A 24 11.15 -20.50 15.16
N PHE A 25 12.07 -19.62 15.59
CA PHE A 25 12.97 -18.88 14.70
C PHE A 25 14.27 -19.64 14.33
N ASP A 26 14.56 -20.76 14.97
CA ASP A 26 15.87 -21.40 14.88
C ASP A 26 15.96 -22.35 13.66
N GLY A 27 16.23 -21.79 12.47
CA GLY A 27 16.73 -22.57 11.32
C GLY A 27 16.11 -22.32 9.94
N MET A 28 15.10 -21.45 9.79
CA MET A 28 14.61 -21.03 8.47
C MET A 28 15.26 -19.71 8.04
N PRO A 29 15.65 -19.52 6.77
CA PRO A 29 16.06 -18.20 6.31
C PRO A 29 14.91 -17.19 6.56
N PRO A 30 15.21 -15.92 6.89
CA PRO A 30 14.19 -14.91 7.22
C PRO A 30 13.09 -14.79 6.15
N GLU A 31 13.47 -15.07 4.91
CA GLU A 31 12.62 -15.16 3.74
C GLU A 31 11.55 -16.26 3.80
N ASP A 32 11.83 -17.40 4.40
CA ASP A 32 10.89 -18.53 4.55
C ASP A 32 10.04 -18.38 5.82
N ALA A 33 10.61 -17.81 6.89
CA ALA A 33 9.88 -17.44 8.11
C ALA A 33 8.75 -16.42 7.83
N LEU A 34 8.95 -15.53 6.85
CA LEU A 34 7.94 -14.62 6.30
C LEU A 34 6.70 -15.33 5.74
N PHE A 35 6.85 -16.54 5.21
CA PHE A 35 5.76 -17.32 4.62
C PHE A 35 5.14 -18.33 5.59
N ALA A 36 5.74 -18.56 6.76
CA ALA A 36 5.24 -19.49 7.77
C ALA A 36 3.94 -19.01 8.43
N HIS A 37 3.83 -17.72 8.80
CA HIS A 37 2.70 -17.18 9.56
C HIS A 37 1.85 -16.17 8.75
N PRO A 38 0.50 -16.14 8.93
CA PRO A 38 -0.36 -15.21 8.22
C PRO A 38 -0.31 -13.79 8.79
N ARG A 39 0.45 -12.90 8.14
CA ARG A 39 0.33 -11.44 8.30
C ARG A 39 -0.67 -10.86 7.28
N LEU A 40 -1.18 -9.66 7.52
CA LEU A 40 -2.11 -8.98 6.58
C LEU A 40 -1.51 -8.90 5.15
N PHE A 41 -0.17 -8.81 5.06
CA PHE A 41 0.58 -8.85 3.81
C PHE A 41 0.56 -10.24 3.12
N ARG A 42 0.50 -11.37 3.84
CA ARG A 42 0.38 -12.73 3.25
C ARG A 42 -0.92 -12.92 2.49
N ALA A 43 -2.02 -12.31 2.96
CA ALA A 43 -3.28 -12.27 2.20
C ALA A 43 -3.16 -11.45 0.90
N CYS A 44 -2.06 -10.72 0.78
CA CYS A 44 -1.78 -9.74 -0.24
C CYS A 44 -0.57 -10.10 -1.13
N VAL A 45 0.02 -11.27 -0.93
CA VAL A 45 1.09 -11.78 -1.79
C VAL A 45 0.54 -13.02 -2.50
N PRO A 46 0.23 -12.97 -3.81
CA PRO A 46 -0.03 -14.18 -4.58
C PRO A 46 1.10 -15.20 -4.40
N PRO A 47 0.78 -16.47 -4.08
CA PRO A 47 1.73 -17.56 -4.11
C PRO A 47 2.42 -17.66 -5.47
N GLY A 48 3.73 -17.87 -5.45
CA GLY A 48 4.57 -17.81 -6.65
C GLY A 48 5.21 -16.44 -6.89
N MET A 49 5.02 -15.44 -6.02
CA MET A 49 5.63 -14.12 -6.21
C MET A 49 7.16 -14.09 -6.17
N HIS A 50 7.80 -15.12 -5.61
CA HIS A 50 9.25 -15.29 -5.72
C HIS A 50 9.71 -15.31 -7.19
N ARG A 51 8.84 -15.70 -8.14
CA ARG A 51 9.11 -15.68 -9.58
C ARG A 51 9.21 -14.27 -10.18
N PHE A 52 8.69 -13.27 -9.49
CA PHE A 52 8.77 -11.87 -9.92
C PHE A 52 9.98 -11.14 -9.35
N ARG A 53 10.79 -11.80 -8.50
CA ARG A 53 12.06 -11.26 -7.98
C ARG A 53 13.12 -11.22 -9.08
N GLY A 54 14.00 -10.23 -9.02
CA GLY A 54 15.13 -10.12 -9.95
C GLY A 54 14.73 -9.80 -11.39
N ASN A 55 13.55 -9.20 -11.58
CA ASN A 55 13.19 -8.64 -12.87
C ASN A 55 13.87 -7.28 -13.11
N ILE A 56 13.82 -6.78 -14.34
CA ILE A 56 14.42 -5.49 -14.72
C ILE A 56 13.92 -4.34 -13.82
N TRP A 57 12.65 -4.39 -13.41
CA TRP A 57 12.08 -3.38 -12.51
C TRP A 57 12.74 -3.35 -11.13
N ASP A 58 13.08 -4.51 -10.58
CA ASP A 58 13.75 -4.68 -9.28
C ASP A 58 15.17 -4.07 -9.27
N TYR A 59 15.83 -4.06 -10.43
CA TYR A 59 17.16 -3.47 -10.61
C TYR A 59 17.09 -1.97 -10.92
N ASP A 60 16.22 -1.55 -11.85
CA ASP A 60 16.23 -0.18 -12.37
C ASP A 60 15.30 0.75 -11.58
N SER A 61 14.04 0.34 -11.40
CA SER A 61 12.98 1.20 -10.85
C SER A 61 12.95 1.19 -9.33
N ARG A 62 13.13 0.01 -8.70
CA ARG A 62 13.01 -0.14 -7.25
C ARG A 62 13.95 0.79 -6.46
N PRO A 63 15.26 0.91 -6.77
CA PRO A 63 16.14 1.81 -6.02
C PRO A 63 15.70 3.27 -6.12
N GLY A 64 15.26 3.71 -7.31
CA GLY A 64 14.74 5.06 -7.54
C GLY A 64 13.46 5.34 -6.77
N VAL A 65 12.52 4.38 -6.75
CA VAL A 65 11.28 4.45 -5.97
C VAL A 65 11.59 4.53 -4.48
N MET A 66 12.42 3.62 -3.96
CA MET A 66 12.80 3.58 -2.54
C MET A 66 13.47 4.88 -2.10
N LYS A 67 14.41 5.40 -2.90
CA LYS A 67 15.06 6.70 -2.63
C LYS A 67 14.04 7.84 -2.60
N THR A 68 13.11 7.88 -3.55
CA THR A 68 12.11 8.95 -3.65
C THR A 68 11.12 8.92 -2.48
N LEU A 69 10.75 7.73 -2.01
CA LEU A 69 9.84 7.54 -0.88
C LEU A 69 10.55 7.61 0.49
N GLY A 70 11.88 7.65 0.51
CA GLY A 70 12.68 7.71 1.75
C GLY A 70 12.75 6.38 2.50
N TYR A 71 12.78 5.27 1.76
CA TYR A 71 12.89 3.92 2.31
C TYR A 71 14.30 3.32 2.16
N PRO A 72 14.69 2.35 3.01
CA PRO A 72 13.96 1.84 4.18
C PRO A 72 13.99 2.84 5.35
N LEU A 73 13.00 2.77 6.24
CA LEU A 73 13.01 3.57 7.46
C LEU A 73 13.88 2.92 8.54
N ALA A 74 14.65 3.72 9.27
CA ALA A 74 15.40 3.25 10.42
C ALA A 74 14.44 2.90 11.57
N MET A 75 14.26 1.61 11.82
CA MET A 75 13.49 1.10 12.96
C MET A 75 14.32 0.05 13.70
N THR A 76 14.33 0.15 15.03
CA THR A 76 14.99 -0.81 15.91
C THR A 76 13.95 -1.85 16.33
N ASP A 77 13.85 -2.94 15.60
CA ASP A 77 13.14 -4.12 16.11
C ASP A 77 14.01 -4.83 17.15
N ARG A 78 13.36 -5.55 18.07
CA ARG A 78 14.07 -6.35 19.08
C ARG A 78 14.85 -7.51 18.47
N ILE A 79 14.46 -7.95 17.28
CA ILE A 79 14.95 -9.12 16.57
C ILE A 79 15.35 -8.67 15.16
N PRO A 80 16.62 -8.81 14.74
CA PRO A 80 17.11 -8.32 13.45
C PRO A 80 16.44 -9.01 12.25
N GLU A 81 16.07 -10.28 12.38
CA GLU A 81 15.38 -11.06 11.34
C GLU A 81 14.02 -10.45 10.99
N ILE A 82 13.35 -9.81 11.95
CA ILE A 82 12.07 -9.09 11.71
C ILE A 82 12.31 -7.84 10.87
N THR A 83 13.44 -7.16 11.09
CA THR A 83 13.81 -5.96 10.31
C THR A 83 14.09 -6.35 8.86
N GLU A 84 14.83 -7.43 8.65
CA GLU A 84 15.14 -7.96 7.32
C GLU A 84 13.87 -8.41 6.59
N ALA A 85 13.03 -9.18 7.29
CA ALA A 85 11.73 -9.62 6.80
C ALA A 85 10.87 -8.43 6.31
N ARG A 86 10.79 -7.36 7.11
CA ARG A 86 10.05 -6.14 6.73
C ARG A 86 10.60 -5.49 5.47
N ASN A 87 11.92 -5.40 5.33
CA ASN A 87 12.55 -4.77 4.16
C ASN A 87 12.28 -5.57 2.88
N ILE A 88 12.24 -6.90 2.98
CA ILE A 88 11.84 -7.79 1.89
C ILE A 88 10.36 -7.57 1.53
N GLU A 89 9.47 -7.51 2.53
CA GLU A 89 8.04 -7.22 2.32
C GLU A 89 7.82 -5.88 1.63
N LEU A 90 8.58 -4.85 2.03
CA LEU A 90 8.52 -3.53 1.43
C LEU A 90 8.92 -3.55 -0.05
N GLY A 91 10.04 -4.19 -0.40
CA GLY A 91 10.50 -4.29 -1.79
C GLY A 91 9.48 -4.98 -2.69
N LEU A 92 8.96 -6.13 -2.26
CA LEU A 92 7.96 -6.90 -2.99
C LEU A 92 6.63 -6.14 -3.10
N GLY A 93 6.20 -5.51 -2.02
CA GLY A 93 4.97 -4.74 -1.99
C GLY A 93 5.03 -3.51 -2.88
N LEU A 94 6.20 -2.86 -2.99
CA LEU A 94 6.39 -1.73 -3.90
C LEU A 94 6.23 -2.20 -5.35
N GLN A 95 6.89 -3.29 -5.73
CA GLN A 95 6.73 -3.87 -7.07
C GLN A 95 5.27 -4.16 -7.41
N LEU A 96 4.53 -4.77 -6.48
CA LEU A 96 3.10 -5.00 -6.63
C LEU A 96 2.29 -3.71 -6.80
N SER A 97 2.62 -2.68 -6.03
CA SER A 97 1.92 -1.40 -6.07
C SER A 97 2.09 -0.69 -7.41
N PHE A 98 3.19 -0.95 -8.13
CA PHE A 98 3.46 -0.39 -9.46
C PHE A 98 3.02 -1.31 -10.61
N LEU A 99 2.52 -2.50 -10.31
CA LEU A 99 2.08 -3.48 -11.30
C LEU A 99 0.60 -3.26 -11.61
N HIS A 100 0.31 -2.70 -12.80
CA HIS A 100 -1.07 -2.40 -13.17
C HIS A 100 -1.88 -3.69 -13.36
N PRO A 101 -3.17 -3.72 -12.95
CA PRO A 101 -4.01 -4.91 -13.10
C PRO A 101 -4.09 -5.46 -14.53
N SER A 102 -3.94 -4.62 -15.56
CA SER A 102 -3.97 -5.09 -16.95
C SER A 102 -2.89 -6.12 -17.28
N LYS A 103 -1.80 -6.21 -16.51
CA LYS A 103 -0.72 -7.18 -16.76
C LYS A 103 -0.99 -8.56 -16.19
N TYR A 104 -1.60 -8.67 -15.01
CA TYR A 104 -1.71 -9.94 -14.27
C TYR A 104 -3.08 -10.23 -13.63
N LYS A 105 -4.08 -9.33 -13.75
CA LYS A 105 -5.37 -9.46 -13.04
C LYS A 105 -6.07 -10.81 -13.30
N PHE A 106 -5.91 -11.37 -14.50
CA PHE A 106 -6.55 -12.63 -14.87
C PHE A 106 -5.66 -13.86 -14.63
N GLU A 107 -4.38 -13.68 -14.33
CA GLU A 107 -3.45 -14.80 -14.14
C GLU A 107 -3.49 -15.37 -12.72
N HIS A 108 -3.77 -14.54 -11.70
CA HIS A 108 -3.85 -15.03 -10.33
C HIS A 108 -4.95 -14.34 -9.50
N PRO A 109 -5.95 -15.08 -8.94
CA PRO A 109 -7.01 -14.52 -8.08
C PRO A 109 -6.54 -13.92 -6.75
N ARG A 110 -5.25 -14.04 -6.41
CA ARG A 110 -4.64 -13.46 -5.21
C ARG A 110 -3.89 -12.17 -5.51
N PHE A 111 -3.91 -11.69 -6.75
CA PHE A 111 -3.31 -10.42 -7.13
C PHE A 111 -3.87 -9.29 -6.24
N CYS A 112 -2.99 -8.69 -5.43
CA CYS A 112 -3.39 -7.88 -4.27
C CYS A 112 -3.47 -6.39 -4.55
N PHE A 113 -3.09 -5.93 -5.75
CA PHE A 113 -3.11 -4.50 -6.09
C PHE A 113 -4.41 -3.80 -5.62
N GLU A 114 -5.58 -4.39 -5.91
CA GLU A 114 -6.89 -3.83 -5.54
C GLU A 114 -7.13 -3.80 -4.02
N ARG A 115 -6.54 -4.74 -3.26
CA ARG A 115 -6.63 -4.77 -1.79
C ARG A 115 -5.76 -3.67 -1.17
N LEU A 116 -4.54 -3.48 -1.66
CA LEU A 116 -3.66 -2.39 -1.22
C LEU A 116 -4.25 -1.04 -1.62
N GLU A 117 -4.81 -0.92 -2.82
CA GLU A 117 -5.53 0.27 -3.26
C GLU A 117 -6.68 0.59 -2.29
N TYR A 118 -7.51 -0.40 -1.97
CA TYR A 118 -8.64 -0.22 -1.04
C TYR A 118 -8.19 0.20 0.35
N VAL A 119 -7.22 -0.51 0.95
CA VAL A 119 -6.68 -0.17 2.27
C VAL A 119 -6.07 1.24 2.25
N GLY A 120 -5.33 1.55 1.20
CA GLY A 120 -4.72 2.85 0.93
C GLY A 120 -5.74 3.98 0.88
N GLN A 121 -6.84 3.80 0.16
CA GLN A 121 -7.93 4.75 0.10
C GLN A 121 -8.50 5.01 1.50
N LYS A 122 -8.78 3.97 2.28
CA LYS A 122 -9.37 4.12 3.63
C LYS A 122 -8.43 4.78 4.62
N ILE A 123 -7.14 4.44 4.59
CA ILE A 123 -6.17 5.05 5.51
C ILE A 123 -5.89 6.51 5.14
N GLN A 124 -5.91 6.87 3.86
CA GLN A 124 -5.83 8.26 3.41
C GLN A 124 -7.00 9.10 3.96
N ASP A 125 -8.22 8.57 3.85
CA ASP A 125 -9.42 9.22 4.38
C ASP A 125 -9.27 9.52 5.87
N LEU A 126 -8.81 8.53 6.64
CA LEU A 126 -8.62 8.64 8.08
C LEU A 126 -7.52 9.63 8.46
N VAL A 127 -6.36 9.55 7.82
CA VAL A 127 -5.21 10.43 8.10
C VAL A 127 -5.53 11.88 7.75
N MET A 128 -6.21 12.13 6.64
CA MET A 128 -6.62 13.48 6.26
C MET A 128 -7.68 14.04 7.22
N ALA A 129 -8.65 13.22 7.62
CA ALA A 129 -9.68 13.64 8.58
C ALA A 129 -9.05 14.00 9.93
N GLU A 130 -8.16 13.16 10.44
CA GLU A 130 -7.40 13.41 11.68
C GLU A 130 -6.63 14.74 11.58
N ARG A 131 -5.92 14.97 10.47
CA ARG A 131 -5.16 16.20 10.23
C ARG A 131 -6.04 17.45 10.22
N LEU A 132 -7.17 17.41 9.51
CA LEU A 132 -8.09 18.56 9.41
C LEU A 132 -8.74 18.87 10.75
N LEU A 133 -9.14 17.84 11.51
CA LEU A 133 -9.70 18.01 12.85
C LEU A 133 -8.69 18.65 13.81
N MET A 134 -7.43 18.18 13.80
CA MET A 134 -6.38 18.76 14.64
C MET A 134 -5.99 20.18 14.23
N LYS A 135 -6.07 20.52 12.94
CA LYS A 135 -5.71 21.86 12.43
C LYS A 135 -6.84 22.89 12.60
N HIS A 136 -8.08 22.44 12.61
CA HIS A 136 -9.27 23.28 12.59
C HIS A 136 -10.30 22.80 13.63
N LEU A 137 -9.94 22.86 14.92
CA LEU A 137 -10.82 22.39 16.01
C LEU A 137 -12.20 23.08 16.01
N ASP A 138 -12.24 24.38 15.71
CA ASP A 138 -13.47 25.17 15.76
C ASP A 138 -14.25 25.18 14.44
N ALA A 139 -13.79 24.44 13.42
CA ALA A 139 -14.43 24.48 12.12
C ALA A 139 -15.76 23.69 12.09
N PRO A 140 -16.80 24.20 11.39
CA PRO A 140 -18.05 23.48 11.21
C PRO A 140 -17.84 22.13 10.51
N GLY A 141 -18.54 21.08 10.97
CA GLY A 141 -18.40 19.73 10.42
C GLY A 141 -18.64 19.64 8.90
N ARG A 142 -19.59 20.42 8.37
CA ARG A 142 -19.84 20.50 6.92
C ARG A 142 -18.63 21.04 6.15
N TRP A 143 -17.99 22.09 6.67
CA TRP A 143 -16.80 22.67 6.05
C TRP A 143 -15.63 21.68 6.06
N LEU A 144 -15.43 20.95 7.17
CA LEU A 144 -14.41 19.91 7.27
C LEU A 144 -14.65 18.79 6.24
N GLN A 145 -15.89 18.34 6.09
CA GLN A 145 -16.26 17.32 5.11
C GLN A 145 -16.03 17.78 3.66
N GLU A 146 -16.33 19.03 3.34
CA GLU A 146 -16.10 19.60 2.02
C GLU A 146 -14.59 19.76 1.74
N LYS A 147 -13.83 20.25 2.72
CA LYS A 147 -12.36 20.40 2.60
C LYS A 147 -11.67 19.04 2.45
N HIS A 148 -12.04 18.07 3.29
CA HIS A 148 -11.56 16.68 3.21
C HIS A 148 -11.77 16.10 1.81
N ARG A 149 -13.02 16.14 1.32
CA ARG A 149 -13.37 15.63 -0.02
C ARG A 149 -12.58 16.32 -1.13
N ARG A 150 -12.41 17.64 -1.07
CA ARG A 150 -11.66 18.39 -2.09
C ARG A 150 -10.19 17.99 -2.15
N VAL A 151 -9.55 17.76 -1.00
CA VAL A 151 -8.13 17.37 -0.93
C VAL A 151 -7.93 15.94 -1.41
N LEU A 152 -8.79 15.01 -1.00
CA LEU A 152 -8.66 13.58 -1.33
C LEU A 152 -9.35 13.16 -2.64
N MET A 153 -9.86 14.10 -3.45
CA MET A 153 -10.38 13.72 -4.76
C MET A 153 -9.30 13.00 -5.57
N ASN A 154 -9.66 11.88 -6.21
CA ASN A 154 -8.79 11.05 -7.05
C ASN A 154 -7.92 11.88 -8.03
N LYS A 155 -8.40 13.04 -8.46
CA LYS A 155 -7.67 13.99 -9.32
C LYS A 155 -6.31 14.44 -8.74
N PHE A 156 -6.19 14.57 -7.42
CA PHE A 156 -4.98 15.08 -6.75
C PHE A 156 -4.00 13.98 -6.38
N CYS A 157 -4.48 12.82 -5.91
CA CYS A 157 -3.58 11.70 -5.62
C CYS A 157 -2.72 11.35 -6.83
N GLY A 158 -3.30 11.05 -8.00
CA GLY A 158 -2.48 10.77 -9.19
C GLY A 158 -1.57 11.93 -9.63
N LYS A 159 -1.84 13.18 -9.24
CA LYS A 159 -0.98 14.33 -9.55
C LYS A 159 0.34 14.28 -8.79
N TYR A 160 0.32 13.99 -7.50
CA TYR A 160 1.53 13.96 -6.66
C TYR A 160 2.50 12.85 -7.09
N LEU A 161 2.00 11.67 -7.43
CA LEU A 161 2.81 10.59 -8.02
C LEU A 161 3.54 11.04 -9.30
N ARG A 162 2.86 11.83 -10.14
CA ARG A 162 3.44 12.34 -11.39
C ARG A 162 4.46 13.44 -11.14
N GLU A 163 4.21 14.34 -10.19
CA GLU A 163 5.17 15.39 -9.80
C GLU A 163 6.48 14.78 -9.26
N LYS A 164 6.44 13.59 -8.66
CA LYS A 164 7.63 12.82 -8.25
C LYS A 164 8.22 11.92 -9.34
N ASN A 165 7.74 12.01 -10.58
CA ASN A 165 8.14 11.16 -11.71
C ASN A 165 7.98 9.64 -11.51
N LEU A 166 7.25 9.20 -10.48
CA LEU A 166 7.05 7.78 -10.18
C LEU A 166 6.10 7.08 -11.15
N HIS A 167 5.27 7.83 -11.88
CA HIS A 167 4.36 7.27 -12.90
C HIS A 167 5.06 6.48 -14.02
N ARG A 168 6.36 6.73 -14.25
CA ARG A 168 7.16 6.00 -15.25
C ARG A 168 7.53 4.58 -14.79
N CYS A 169 7.48 4.33 -13.49
CA CYS A 169 7.76 3.02 -12.92
C CYS A 169 6.54 2.09 -12.96
N ILE A 170 5.38 2.54 -13.48
CA ILE A 170 4.18 1.73 -13.59
C ILE A 170 4.36 0.74 -14.75
N ILE A 171 4.14 -0.54 -14.46
CA ILE A 171 4.22 -1.60 -15.47
C ILE A 171 2.82 -1.92 -15.98
N TYR A 172 2.58 -1.69 -17.26
CA TYR A 172 1.35 -2.12 -17.95
C TYR A 172 1.57 -3.40 -18.76
N SER A 173 0.48 -3.97 -19.26
CA SER A 173 0.54 -4.98 -20.33
C SER A 173 0.93 -4.31 -21.65
N GLU A 174 1.62 -5.04 -22.51
CA GLU A 174 2.09 -4.54 -23.81
C GLU A 174 0.93 -3.97 -24.66
N GLU A 175 -0.22 -4.61 -24.60
CA GLU A 175 -1.44 -4.20 -25.32
C GLU A 175 -1.96 -2.80 -24.93
N VAL A 176 -1.73 -2.36 -23.70
CA VAL A 176 -2.30 -1.12 -23.17
C VAL A 176 -1.26 -0.05 -22.86
N GLN A 177 0.03 -0.39 -22.85
CA GLN A 177 1.13 0.53 -22.49
C GLN A 177 1.00 1.86 -23.23
N ASP A 178 0.92 1.82 -24.57
CA ASP A 178 0.83 3.02 -25.41
C ASP A 178 -0.42 3.86 -25.09
N ALA A 179 -1.56 3.20 -24.84
CA ALA A 179 -2.80 3.87 -24.52
C ALA A 179 -2.70 4.64 -23.18
N TYR A 180 -2.07 4.05 -22.16
CA TYR A 180 -1.91 4.69 -20.85
C TYR A 180 -0.85 5.79 -20.85
N GLU A 181 0.18 5.69 -21.69
CA GLU A 181 1.21 6.72 -21.81
C GLU A 181 0.66 7.98 -22.52
N HIS A 182 -0.09 7.80 -23.60
CA HIS A 182 -0.57 8.90 -24.44
C HIS A 182 -1.92 9.46 -23.99
N ASN A 183 -2.77 8.67 -23.32
CA ASN A 183 -4.11 9.10 -22.91
C ASN A 183 -4.17 9.53 -21.43
N ARG A 184 -4.26 10.84 -21.20
CA ARG A 184 -4.41 11.42 -19.85
C ARG A 184 -5.63 10.88 -19.08
N ARG A 185 -6.74 10.54 -19.76
CA ARG A 185 -7.95 10.03 -19.12
C ARG A 185 -7.77 8.64 -18.52
N LEU A 186 -6.91 7.81 -19.13
CA LEU A 186 -6.58 6.47 -18.62
C LEU A 186 -5.44 6.53 -17.58
N ARG A 187 -4.44 7.38 -17.82
CA ARG A 187 -3.31 7.58 -16.90
C ARG A 187 -3.72 8.12 -15.53
N GLY A 188 -4.71 9.02 -15.49
CA GLY A 188 -5.19 9.64 -14.26
C GLY A 188 -5.63 8.62 -13.20
N PRO A 189 -6.62 7.76 -13.50
CA PRO A 189 -7.03 6.66 -12.64
C PRO A 189 -5.87 5.74 -12.25
N ALA A 190 -5.07 5.26 -13.20
CA ALA A 190 -3.95 4.35 -12.89
C ALA A 190 -2.96 4.93 -11.89
N THR A 191 -2.53 6.19 -12.10
CA THR A 191 -1.62 6.87 -11.16
C THR A 191 -2.25 7.12 -9.79
N THR A 192 -3.57 7.26 -9.71
CA THR A 192 -4.30 7.40 -8.45
C THR A 192 -4.31 6.08 -7.69
N SER A 193 -4.66 4.99 -8.37
CA SER A 193 -4.71 3.65 -7.80
C SER A 193 -3.34 3.19 -7.30
N VAL A 194 -2.28 3.44 -8.07
CA VAL A 194 -0.89 3.16 -7.64
C VAL A 194 -0.52 3.95 -6.40
N GLN A 195 -0.87 5.24 -6.35
CA GLN A 195 -0.59 6.04 -5.16
C GLN A 195 -1.37 5.55 -3.94
N GLN A 196 -2.64 5.16 -4.09
CA GLN A 196 -3.41 4.54 -3.01
C GLN A 196 -2.74 3.23 -2.56
N ALA A 197 -2.34 2.36 -3.50
CA ALA A 197 -1.65 1.12 -3.18
C ALA A 197 -0.35 1.34 -2.38
N ILE A 198 0.45 2.36 -2.70
CA ILE A 198 1.66 2.72 -1.94
C ILE A 198 1.30 3.08 -0.48
N HIS A 199 0.23 3.85 -0.25
CA HIS A 199 -0.20 4.17 1.11
C HIS A 199 -0.77 2.95 1.85
N GLY A 200 -1.45 2.06 1.13
CA GLY A 200 -1.89 0.78 1.68
C GLY A 200 -0.72 -0.09 2.11
N LEU A 201 0.32 -0.16 1.28
CA LEU A 201 1.55 -0.89 1.60
C LEU A 201 2.25 -0.32 2.82
N SER A 202 2.48 0.99 2.81
CA SER A 202 3.07 1.73 3.93
C SER A 202 2.34 1.44 5.24
N TYR A 203 1.00 1.45 5.22
CA TYR A 203 0.20 1.08 6.38
C TYR A 203 0.44 -0.36 6.83
N THR A 204 0.53 -1.31 5.91
CA THR A 204 0.75 -2.73 6.28
C THR A 204 2.15 -3.01 6.82
N VAL A 205 3.16 -2.26 6.39
CA VAL A 205 4.58 -2.49 6.72
C VAL A 205 5.04 -1.67 7.92
N TYR A 206 4.67 -0.38 7.97
CA TYR A 206 5.13 0.60 8.97
C TYR A 206 3.99 1.25 9.77
N GLY A 207 2.72 1.01 9.40
CA GLY A 207 1.55 1.53 10.11
C GLY A 207 1.16 2.95 9.72
N LYS A 208 0.14 3.48 10.42
CA LYS A 208 -0.42 4.82 10.18
C LYS A 208 0.62 5.96 10.20
N PRO A 209 1.63 5.98 11.08
CA PRO A 209 2.62 7.07 11.11
C PRO A 209 3.34 7.28 9.78
N ASP A 210 3.74 6.20 9.10
CA ASP A 210 4.42 6.29 7.81
C ASP A 210 3.49 6.78 6.70
N VAL A 211 2.20 6.43 6.75
CA VAL A 211 1.20 7.00 5.83
C VAL A 211 1.12 8.52 5.98
N ARG A 212 1.17 9.05 7.21
CA ARG A 212 1.19 10.51 7.42
C ARG A 212 2.43 11.15 6.81
N ARG A 213 3.60 10.54 7.02
CA ARG A 213 4.87 10.99 6.44
C ARG A 213 4.79 11.01 4.92
N LEU A 214 4.32 9.93 4.30
CA LEU A 214 4.13 9.89 2.85
C LEU A 214 3.18 10.97 2.35
N MET A 215 2.00 11.11 2.96
CA MET A 215 0.99 12.08 2.51
C MET A 215 1.45 13.53 2.63
N PHE A 216 2.10 13.90 3.73
CA PHE A 216 2.38 15.31 4.05
C PHE A 216 3.83 15.73 3.84
N GLU A 217 4.81 14.84 3.99
CA GLU A 217 6.22 15.17 3.83
C GLU A 217 6.75 14.79 2.44
N VAL A 218 6.34 13.63 1.92
CA VAL A 218 6.80 13.16 0.60
C VAL A 218 5.93 13.76 -0.51
N PHE A 219 4.62 13.55 -0.45
CA PHE A 219 3.69 13.95 -1.50
C PHE A 219 3.08 15.35 -1.31
N ASP A 220 3.26 15.96 -0.14
CA ASP A 220 2.84 17.35 0.15
C ASP A 220 1.37 17.63 -0.21
N PHE A 221 0.45 16.77 0.27
CA PHE A 221 -0.98 16.85 -0.03
C PHE A 221 -1.63 18.18 0.36
N GLU A 222 -1.10 18.81 1.40
CA GLU A 222 -1.53 20.10 1.89
C GLU A 222 -0.30 21.01 1.89
N GLN A 223 0.11 21.49 0.70
CA GLN A 223 1.25 22.40 0.49
C GLN A 223 1.57 23.24 1.73
N ILE A 224 2.52 22.75 2.53
CA ILE A 224 2.90 23.41 3.78
C ILE A 224 3.89 24.54 3.47
N GLN A 225 4.64 24.40 2.38
CA GLN A 225 5.63 25.37 1.92
C GLN A 225 5.22 25.95 0.55
N PRO A 226 5.47 27.25 0.32
CA PRO A 226 5.32 27.82 -1.02
C PRO A 226 6.28 27.10 -1.98
N LYS A 227 5.79 26.76 -3.19
CA LYS A 227 6.65 26.17 -4.22
C LYS A 227 7.83 27.10 -4.47
N ALA A 228 9.05 26.56 -4.43
CA ALA A 228 10.24 27.29 -4.87
C ALA A 228 10.01 27.76 -6.32
N VAL A 229 10.12 29.07 -6.53
CA VAL A 229 10.00 29.74 -7.83
C VAL A 229 11.23 29.48 -8.67
#